data_AF-A0A0Q4JIK3-F1
#
_entry.id   AF-A0A0Q4JIK3-F1
#
_cell.length_a   1.000
_cell.length_b   1.000
_cell.length_c   1.000
_cell.angle_alpha   90.00
_cell.angle_beta   90.00
_cell.angle_gamma   90.00
#
_symmetry.space_group_name_H-M   'P 1'
#
loop_
_entity.id
_entity.type
_entity.pdbx_description
1 polymer ?
#
loop_
_entity_poly.entity_id
_entity_poly.type
_entity_poly.pdbx_seq_one_letter_code
_entity_poly.pdbx_strand_id
1 'polypeptide(L)'
;MTQLTKLERAAISAILAEKPNFLSPLREQLQSVVVEKRENTGGGFFTTISVSSTAAPAILSSPLGLNVYANVDGMEYGLGMLLFFEHGRMSLLEGYSVGGENTSAIKFEQVAFAIRDAPSTLLGNVS
;
A
#
# COMPACT_ATOMS: atom_id res chain seq x y z
N MET A 1 0.75 -20.30 1.56
CA MET A 1 0.46 -18.91 1.99
C MET A 1 1.56 -18.01 1.48
N THR A 2 1.21 -16.98 0.73
CA THR A 2 2.18 -16.07 0.12
C THR A 2 2.44 -14.90 1.07
N GLN A 3 3.71 -14.58 1.28
CA GLN A 3 4.12 -13.46 2.11
C GLN A 3 4.03 -12.14 1.33
N LEU A 4 4.02 -11.02 2.07
CA LEU A 4 4.15 -9.68 1.48
C LEU A 4 5.44 -9.54 0.68
N THR A 5 5.38 -8.85 -0.45
CA THR A 5 6.56 -8.40 -1.18
C THR A 5 7.30 -7.31 -0.38
N LYS A 6 8.51 -6.95 -0.82
CA LYS A 6 9.25 -5.84 -0.21
C LYS A 6 8.48 -4.51 -0.33
N LEU A 7 7.88 -4.25 -1.49
CA LEU A 7 7.08 -3.05 -1.74
C LEU A 7 5.86 -3.00 -0.83
N GLU A 8 5.07 -4.08 -0.79
CA GLU A 8 3.85 -4.14 0.03
C GLU A 8 4.16 -3.96 1.52
N ARG A 9 5.18 -4.66 2.03
CA ARG A 9 5.60 -4.54 3.42
C ARG A 9 6.08 -3.13 3.75
N ALA A 10 6.86 -2.51 2.88
CA ALA A 10 7.36 -1.16 3.09
C ALA A 10 6.22 -0.12 3.06
N ALA A 11 5.29 -0.24 2.11
CA ALA A 11 4.12 0.62 2.00
C ALA A 11 3.24 0.52 3.25
N ILE A 12 2.84 -0.70 3.65
CA ILE A 12 2.05 -0.90 4.87
C ILE A 12 2.80 -0.30 6.07
N SER A 13 4.08 -0.61 6.24
CA SER A 13 4.88 -0.10 7.37
C SER A 13 4.89 1.44 7.44
N ALA A 14 5.00 2.11 6.29
CA ALA A 14 4.95 3.56 6.21
C ALA A 14 3.55 4.12 6.55
N ILE A 15 2.49 3.47 6.06
CA ILE A 15 1.10 3.84 6.37
C ILE A 15 0.83 3.72 7.88
N LEU A 16 1.28 2.64 8.53
CA LEU A 16 1.08 2.47 9.96
C LEU A 16 1.87 3.51 10.79
N ALA A 17 2.99 4.01 10.27
CA ALA A 17 3.78 5.07 10.92
C ALA A 17 3.03 6.41 11.01
N GLU A 18 2.06 6.68 10.12
CA GLU A 18 1.18 7.86 10.20
C GLU A 18 0.24 7.82 11.42
N LYS A 19 0.05 6.65 12.05
CA LYS A 19 -0.89 6.42 13.16
C LYS A 19 -0.18 5.93 14.43
N PRO A 20 0.67 6.76 15.07
CA PRO A 20 1.47 6.37 16.24
C PRO A 20 0.63 5.80 17.39
N ASN A 21 -0.58 6.33 17.60
CA ASN A 21 -1.48 5.93 18.69
C ASN A 21 -2.03 4.50 18.53
N PHE A 22 -1.95 3.90 17.33
CA PHE A 22 -2.48 2.56 17.04
C PHE A 22 -1.36 1.56 16.70
N LEU A 23 -0.10 1.91 16.93
CA LEU A 23 1.03 1.09 16.50
C LEU A 23 1.02 -0.34 17.06
N SER A 24 0.57 -0.55 18.30
CA SER A 24 0.58 -1.90 18.90
C SER A 24 -0.34 -2.87 18.16
N PRO A 25 -1.68 -2.64 18.08
CA PRO A 25 -2.57 -3.55 17.36
C PRO A 25 -2.23 -3.65 15.86
N LEU A 26 -1.76 -2.56 15.25
CA LEU A 26 -1.40 -2.55 13.83
C LEU A 26 -0.12 -3.35 13.53
N ARG A 27 0.87 -3.32 14.42
CA ARG A 27 2.10 -4.13 14.29
C ARG A 27 1.82 -5.61 14.42
N GLU A 28 0.97 -6.01 15.38
CA GLU A 28 0.54 -7.41 15.53
C GLU A 28 -0.15 -7.91 14.27
N GLN A 29 -1.08 -7.11 13.72
CA GLN A 29 -1.72 -7.45 12.45
C GLN A 29 -0.69 -7.60 11.32
N LEU A 30 0.27 -6.67 11.16
CA LEU A 30 1.32 -6.73 10.13
C LEU A 30 2.20 -7.99 10.22
N GLN A 31 2.47 -8.48 11.42
CA GLN A 31 3.23 -9.71 11.63
C GLN A 31 2.46 -10.96 11.19
N SER A 32 1.13 -10.89 11.13
CA SER A 32 0.24 -12.00 10.78
C SER A 32 -0.34 -11.93 9.37
N VAL A 33 0.08 -10.95 8.56
CA VAL A 33 -0.46 -10.77 7.20
C VAL A 33 -0.17 -11.97 6.33
N VAL A 34 -1.20 -12.45 5.64
CA VAL A 34 -1.12 -13.39 4.52
C VAL A 34 -1.70 -12.73 3.28
N VAL A 35 -1.01 -12.88 2.15
CA VAL A 35 -1.51 -12.41 0.86
C VAL A 35 -2.40 -13.48 0.24
N GLU A 36 -3.65 -13.12 -0.02
CA GLU A 36 -4.66 -13.98 -0.64
C GLU A 36 -4.66 -13.84 -2.16
N LYS A 37 -4.56 -12.60 -2.66
CA LYS A 37 -4.63 -12.30 -4.09
C LYS A 37 -3.83 -11.04 -4.44
N ARG A 38 -3.24 -11.03 -5.64
CA ARG A 38 -2.64 -9.85 -6.26
C ARG A 38 -3.28 -9.61 -7.61
N GLU A 39 -3.54 -8.35 -7.92
CA GLU A 39 -4.12 -7.91 -9.19
C GLU A 39 -3.42 -6.64 -9.63
N ASN A 40 -2.91 -6.62 -10.86
CA ASN A 40 -2.46 -5.40 -11.54
C ASN A 40 -3.52 -5.06 -12.58
N THR A 41 -4.16 -3.90 -12.45
CA THR A 41 -5.31 -3.50 -13.28
C THR A 41 -4.91 -2.59 -14.44
N GLY A 42 -3.63 -2.25 -14.55
CA GLY A 42 -3.14 -1.19 -15.43
C GLY A 42 -3.28 0.21 -14.83
N GLY A 43 -4.25 0.46 -13.93
CA GLY A 43 -4.35 1.70 -13.17
C GLY A 43 -3.55 1.70 -11.85
N GLY A 44 -2.92 0.58 -11.53
CA GLY A 44 -2.28 0.32 -10.25
C GLY A 44 -2.38 -1.16 -9.89
N PHE A 45 -2.25 -1.47 -8.60
CA PHE A 45 -2.43 -2.82 -8.10
C PHE A 45 -3.30 -2.89 -6.84
N PHE A 46 -3.88 -4.06 -6.64
CA PHE A 46 -4.55 -4.48 -5.41
C PHE A 46 -3.86 -5.72 -4.85
N THR A 47 -3.63 -5.72 -3.54
CA THR A 47 -3.21 -6.90 -2.79
C THR A 47 -4.26 -7.17 -1.71
N THR A 48 -5.11 -8.16 -1.95
CA THR A 48 -6.05 -8.65 -0.93
C THR A 48 -5.28 -9.42 0.13
N ILE A 49 -5.45 -9.01 1.38
CA ILE A 49 -4.73 -9.56 2.53
C ILE A 49 -5.70 -10.00 3.60
N SER A 50 -5.28 -11.02 4.35
CA SER A 50 -5.91 -11.43 5.59
C SER A 50 -4.89 -11.27 6.73
N VAL A 51 -5.40 -11.09 7.95
CA VAL A 51 -4.60 -11.06 9.18
C VAL A 51 -5.19 -12.06 10.17
N SER A 52 -4.40 -12.45 11.18
CA SER A 52 -4.89 -13.38 12.19
C SER A 52 -6.18 -12.88 12.84
N SER A 53 -7.17 -13.76 12.99
CA SER A 53 -8.40 -13.47 13.72
C SER A 53 -8.14 -13.15 15.19
N THR A 54 -7.02 -13.64 15.74
CA THR A 54 -6.57 -13.38 17.12
C THR A 54 -5.90 -12.02 17.29
N ALA A 55 -5.49 -11.34 16.20
CA ALA A 55 -4.93 -10.00 16.29
C ALA A 55 -6.03 -9.01 16.68
N ALA A 56 -5.68 -8.07 17.57
CA ALA A 56 -6.63 -7.08 18.06
C ALA A 56 -7.11 -6.16 16.91
N PRO A 57 -8.43 -5.92 16.78
CA PRO A 57 -8.93 -4.94 15.84
C PRO A 57 -8.55 -3.53 16.28
N ALA A 58 -8.26 -2.65 15.32
CA ALA A 58 -7.98 -1.24 15.58
C ALA A 58 -9.21 -0.38 15.23
N ILE A 59 -9.57 0.57 16.10
CA ILE A 59 -10.69 1.49 15.87
C ILE A 59 -10.14 2.74 15.17
N LEU A 60 -10.25 2.80 13.85
CA LEU A 60 -9.69 3.86 13.01
C LEU A 60 -10.50 4.11 11.74
N SER A 61 -10.28 5.27 11.13
CA SER A 61 -10.82 5.61 9.82
C SER A 61 -10.12 4.82 8.71
N SER A 62 -10.87 4.37 7.70
CA SER A 62 -10.35 3.67 6.53
C SER A 62 -10.71 4.44 5.24
N PRO A 63 -9.83 4.48 4.22
CA PRO A 63 -8.47 3.94 4.22
C PRO A 63 -7.47 4.81 5.01
N LEU A 64 -6.28 4.25 5.26
CA LEU A 64 -5.08 4.97 5.70
C LEU A 64 -4.10 5.17 4.53
N GLY A 65 -3.09 6.02 4.69
CA GLY A 65 -2.01 6.21 3.71
C GLY A 65 -2.14 7.44 2.81
N LEU A 66 -2.87 8.46 3.24
CA LEU A 66 -3.11 9.67 2.43
C LEU A 66 -1.83 10.45 2.10
N ASN A 67 -0.71 10.21 2.82
CA ASN A 67 0.60 10.81 2.53
C ASN A 67 1.67 9.74 2.33
N VAL A 68 1.31 8.56 1.79
CA VAL A 68 2.29 7.52 1.47
C VAL A 68 2.32 7.27 -0.02
N TYR A 69 3.52 7.43 -0.58
CA TYR A 69 3.79 7.28 -2.00
C TYR A 69 4.97 6.31 -2.21
N ALA A 70 5.08 5.77 -3.41
CA ALA A 70 6.22 4.96 -3.82
C ALA A 70 6.71 5.43 -5.20
N ASN A 71 7.97 5.83 -5.27
CA ASN A 71 8.66 5.90 -6.55
C ASN A 71 8.95 4.46 -6.98
N VAL A 72 8.55 4.09 -8.18
CA VAL A 72 8.67 2.74 -8.71
C VAL A 72 9.45 2.83 -10.01
N ASP A 73 10.47 1.99 -10.16
CA ASP A 73 11.23 1.93 -11.40
C ASP A 73 10.33 1.54 -12.58
N GLY A 74 10.42 2.29 -13.68
CA GLY A 74 9.49 2.19 -14.81
C GLY A 74 8.21 3.03 -14.67
N MET A 75 8.10 3.89 -13.66
CA MET A 75 7.01 4.88 -13.52
C MET A 75 7.57 6.30 -13.32
N GLU A 76 6.97 7.28 -13.98
CA GLU A 76 7.33 8.70 -13.90
C GLU A 76 6.82 9.35 -12.61
N TYR A 77 5.56 9.12 -12.26
CA TYR A 77 4.90 9.74 -11.11
C TYR A 77 4.77 8.80 -9.91
N GLY A 78 4.93 7.49 -10.16
CA GLY A 78 4.89 6.46 -9.13
C GLY A 78 3.48 6.14 -8.64
N LEU A 79 3.40 5.58 -7.43
CA LEU A 79 2.15 5.14 -6.81
C LEU A 79 1.81 5.97 -5.58
N GLY A 80 0.51 6.22 -5.38
CA GLY A 80 -0.04 6.49 -4.05
C GLY A 80 -0.48 5.19 -3.39
N MET A 81 -0.36 5.09 -2.06
CA MET A 81 -0.57 3.84 -1.33
C MET A 81 -1.71 3.99 -0.32
N LEU A 82 -2.76 3.17 -0.46
CA LEU A 82 -3.89 3.15 0.46
C LEU A 82 -4.04 1.79 1.12
N LEU A 83 -4.34 1.78 2.42
CA LEU A 83 -4.59 0.57 3.18
C LEU A 83 -6.00 0.60 3.76
N PHE A 84 -6.82 -0.35 3.33
CA PHE A 84 -8.21 -0.49 3.76
C PHE A 84 -8.33 -1.48 4.90
N PHE A 85 -9.35 -1.25 5.72
CA PHE A 85 -9.68 -2.06 6.87
C PHE A 85 -11.13 -2.51 6.82
N GLU A 86 -11.37 -3.76 7.20
CA GLU A 86 -12.70 -4.32 7.46
C GLU A 86 -12.78 -4.74 8.93
N HIS A 87 -13.79 -4.24 9.65
CA HIS A 87 -13.97 -4.54 11.08
C HIS A 87 -12.69 -4.30 11.92
N GLY A 88 -11.93 -3.25 11.59
CA GLY A 88 -10.69 -2.87 12.26
C GLY A 88 -9.47 -3.75 11.92
N ARG A 89 -9.55 -4.57 10.87
CA ARG A 89 -8.46 -5.44 10.41
C ARG A 89 -8.05 -5.11 8.98
N MET A 90 -6.75 -5.12 8.69
CA MET A 90 -6.24 -4.88 7.33
C MET A 90 -6.84 -5.89 6.34
N SER A 91 -7.36 -5.40 5.22
CA SER A 91 -8.04 -6.23 4.21
C SER A 91 -7.52 -6.05 2.79
N LEU A 92 -7.06 -4.84 2.44
CA LEU A 92 -6.63 -4.54 1.07
C LEU A 92 -5.55 -3.46 1.09
N LEU A 93 -4.43 -3.73 0.44
CA LEU A 93 -3.48 -2.70 0.04
C LEU A 93 -3.73 -2.34 -1.43
N GLU A 94 -3.93 -1.06 -1.70
CA GLU A 94 -4.01 -0.49 -3.03
C GLU A 94 -2.76 0.36 -3.29
N GLY A 95 -2.16 0.18 -4.47
CA GLY A 95 -1.19 1.12 -5.02
C GLY A 95 -1.76 1.70 -6.31
N TYR A 96 -2.19 2.96 -6.32
CA TYR A 96 -2.80 3.60 -7.49
C TYR A 96 -1.78 4.46 -8.24
N SER A 97 -1.84 4.44 -9.57
CA SER A 97 -0.97 5.24 -10.43
C SER A 97 -1.29 6.74 -10.29
N VAL A 98 -0.35 7.52 -9.77
CA VAL A 98 -0.59 8.95 -9.45
C VAL A 98 -0.86 9.76 -10.72
N GLY A 99 -0.09 9.52 -11.78
CA GLY A 99 -0.23 10.19 -13.07
C GLY A 99 -1.16 9.47 -14.06
N GLY A 100 -1.84 8.39 -13.64
CA GLY A 100 -2.65 7.56 -14.55
C GLY A 100 -1.82 6.76 -15.56
N GLU A 101 -0.53 6.56 -15.30
CA GLU A 101 0.36 5.72 -16.09
C GLU A 101 -0.12 4.26 -16.12
N ASN A 102 0.03 3.59 -17.27
CA ASN A 102 -0.32 2.18 -17.40
C ASN A 102 0.71 1.28 -16.71
N THR A 103 0.28 0.59 -15.67
CA THR A 103 1.12 -0.28 -14.84
C THR A 103 1.18 -1.73 -15.30
N SER A 104 0.47 -2.13 -16.36
CA SER A 104 0.30 -3.55 -16.76
C SER A 104 1.61 -4.30 -17.02
N ALA A 105 2.67 -3.59 -17.41
CA ALA A 105 4.00 -4.17 -17.66
C ALA A 105 4.88 -4.25 -16.39
N ILE A 106 4.49 -3.59 -15.29
CA ILE A 106 5.27 -3.52 -14.07
C ILE A 106 5.08 -4.81 -13.25
N LYS A 107 6.21 -5.44 -12.90
CA LYS A 107 6.26 -6.61 -12.01
C LYS A 107 6.50 -6.15 -10.57
N PHE A 108 5.44 -5.72 -9.88
CA PHE A 108 5.52 -5.13 -8.54
C PHE A 108 6.18 -6.03 -7.49
N GLU A 109 6.22 -7.34 -7.70
CA GLU A 109 6.87 -8.29 -6.80
C GLU A 109 8.41 -8.16 -6.77
N GLN A 110 9.00 -7.58 -7.82
CA GLN A 110 10.45 -7.56 -8.03
C GLN A 110 11.00 -6.16 -8.34
N VAL A 111 10.12 -5.18 -8.57
CA VAL A 111 10.51 -3.83 -8.99
C VAL A 111 11.33 -3.11 -7.91
N ALA A 112 12.30 -2.31 -8.34
CA ALA A 112 12.98 -1.38 -7.45
C ALA A 112 12.05 -0.23 -7.09
N PHE A 113 12.09 0.21 -5.82
CA PHE A 113 11.21 1.26 -5.33
C PHE A 113 11.84 2.05 -4.19
N ALA A 114 11.25 3.21 -3.89
CA ALA A 114 11.52 3.99 -2.69
C ALA A 114 10.22 4.60 -2.14
N ILE A 115 9.96 4.45 -0.85
CA ILE A 115 8.81 5.07 -0.18
C ILE A 115 9.06 6.57 0.02
N ARG A 116 8.03 7.38 -0.20
CA ARG A 116 8.02 8.85 -0.08
C ARG A 116 6.80 9.30 0.73
N ASP A 117 6.89 10.49 1.31
CA ASP A 117 5.84 11.19 2.04
C ASP A 117 5.09 12.25 1.19
N ALA A 118 5.50 12.40 -0.07
CA ALA A 118 4.89 13.27 -1.06
C ALA A 118 4.93 12.62 -2.46
N PRO A 119 4.00 12.96 -3.37
CA PRO A 119 4.02 12.46 -4.74
C PRO A 119 5.23 13.02 -5.50
N SER A 120 5.70 12.29 -6.50
CA SER A 120 6.63 12.85 -7.49
C SER A 120 5.98 14.05 -8.17
N THR A 121 6.78 15.08 -8.49
CA THR A 121 6.28 16.36 -8.98
C THR A 121 5.47 16.16 -10.27
N LEU A 122 4.14 16.30 -10.18
CA LEU A 122 3.26 16.48 -11.33
C LEU A 122 3.52 17.90 -11.86
N LEU A 123 4.41 18.05 -12.83
CA LEU A 123 4.48 19.26 -13.63
C LEU A 123 3.23 19.27 -14.52
N GLY A 124 2.13 19.78 -13.98
CA GLY A 124 0.92 19.97 -14.75
C GLY A 124 1.20 20.96 -15.87
N ASN A 125 1.25 20.47 -17.11
CA ASN A 125 1.01 21.33 -18.26
C ASN A 125 -0.48 21.67 -18.25
N VAL A 126 -0.84 22.72 -17.54
CA VAL A 126 -2.13 23.40 -17.76
C VAL A 126 -2.02 24.02 -19.15
N SER A 127 -2.52 23.29 -20.15
CA SER A 127 -2.68 23.79 -21.52
C SER A 127 -4.04 24.46 -21.64
#